data_AF-A0A4Q7YTM3-F1
#
_entry.id   AF-A0A4Q7YTM3-F1
#
_cell.length_a   1.000
_cell.length_b   1.000
_cell.length_c   1.000
_cell.angle_alpha   90.00
_cell.angle_beta   90.00
_cell.angle_gamma   90.00
#
_symmetry.space_group_name_H-M   'P 1'
#
loop_
_entity.id
_entity.type
_entity.pdbx_description
1 polymer ?
#
loop_
_entity_poly.entity_id
_entity_poly.type
_entity_poly.pdbx_seq_one_letter_code
_entity_poly.pdbx_strand_id
1 'polypeptide(L)'
;MNMTAMQRIQESEPSSRIESDSMGQIAVPANHYWGAQTERSLHHFAIGEDRMPAELIRAFAILKKAAALVNHDLGKLPQDKMELIVRAADEVISGRHTDEFPLRIWQTGSGTQTNMNVNEVISNRTIELASGE
;
A
#
# COMPACT_ATOMS: atom_id res chain seq x y z
N MET A 1 -42.89 20.94 -16.95
CA MET A 1 -42.82 20.08 -15.75
C MET A 1 -43.12 18.66 -16.20
N ASN A 2 -42.15 17.76 -16.13
CA ASN A 2 -42.37 16.37 -15.74
C ASN A 2 -41.06 15.74 -15.30
N MET A 3 -41.10 15.20 -14.08
CA MET A 3 -40.02 14.64 -13.29
C MET A 3 -39.68 13.22 -13.77
N THR A 4 -38.95 13.06 -14.88
CA THR A 4 -38.59 11.70 -15.34
C THR A 4 -37.28 11.62 -16.11
N ALA A 5 -36.25 12.37 -15.70
CA ALA A 5 -34.92 12.24 -16.29
C ALA A 5 -33.80 12.74 -15.35
N MET A 6 -33.73 12.23 -14.12
CA MET A 6 -32.53 12.33 -13.27
C MET A 6 -32.51 11.19 -12.26
N GLN A 7 -32.52 9.93 -12.72
CA GLN A 7 -31.89 8.88 -11.94
C GLN A 7 -30.38 9.10 -12.08
N ARG A 8 -29.82 9.89 -11.16
CA ARG A 8 -28.38 9.87 -10.89
C ARG A 8 -28.01 8.41 -10.65
N ILE A 9 -27.08 7.89 -11.43
CA ILE A 9 -26.33 6.70 -11.05
C ILE A 9 -25.69 7.08 -9.71
N GLN A 10 -26.25 6.59 -8.60
CA GLN A 10 -25.53 6.57 -7.33
C GLN A 10 -24.45 5.51 -7.51
N GLU A 11 -23.28 5.92 -7.98
CA GLU A 11 -22.07 5.13 -7.70
C GLU A 11 -22.00 5.00 -6.18
N SER A 12 -22.11 3.78 -5.68
CA SER A 12 -21.87 3.50 -4.27
C SER A 12 -20.44 3.92 -3.98
N GLU A 13 -20.26 4.86 -3.06
CA GLU A 13 -18.93 5.18 -2.50
C GLU A 13 -18.19 3.87 -2.23
N PRO A 14 -16.95 3.69 -2.73
CA PRO A 14 -16.19 2.48 -2.46
C PRO A 14 -16.11 2.28 -0.95
N SER A 15 -16.36 1.06 -0.49
CA SER A 15 -16.27 0.74 0.94
C SER A 15 -14.89 1.14 1.45
N SER A 16 -14.82 1.72 2.65
CA SER A 16 -13.56 2.14 3.27
C SER A 16 -13.28 1.31 4.52
N ARG A 17 -12.01 1.03 4.80
CA ARG A 17 -11.57 0.54 6.11
C ARG A 17 -10.91 1.67 6.90
N ILE A 18 -10.90 1.55 8.22
CA ILE A 18 -10.22 2.50 9.09
C ILE A 18 -8.81 1.98 9.40
N GLU A 19 -7.80 2.75 9.02
CA GLU A 19 -6.39 2.53 9.38
C GLU A 19 -5.98 3.57 10.44
N SER A 20 -4.90 3.31 11.17
CA SER A 20 -4.40 4.26 12.17
C SER A 20 -2.87 4.36 12.22
N ASP A 21 -2.40 5.57 12.50
CA ASP A 21 -1.00 5.89 12.79
C ASP A 21 -0.93 6.81 14.02
N SER A 22 0.25 7.37 14.31
CA SER A 22 0.43 8.28 15.46
C SER A 22 -0.34 9.61 15.35
N MET A 23 -0.86 9.97 14.17
CA MET A 23 -1.70 11.15 13.96
C MET A 23 -3.20 10.84 14.10
N GLY A 24 -3.56 9.58 14.36
CA GLY A 24 -4.93 9.12 14.60
C GLY A 24 -5.46 8.25 13.47
N GLN A 25 -6.79 8.14 13.40
CA GLN A 25 -7.49 7.33 12.40
C GLN A 25 -7.61 8.05 11.05
N ILE A 26 -7.69 7.28 9.97
CA ILE A 26 -8.00 7.74 8.62
C ILE A 26 -8.74 6.64 7.85
N ALA A 27 -9.69 7.04 7.00
CA ALA A 27 -10.39 6.11 6.12
C ALA A 27 -9.55 5.85 4.86
N VAL A 28 -9.35 4.57 4.52
CA VAL A 28 -8.63 4.11 3.32
C VAL A 28 -9.57 3.26 2.48
N PRO A 29 -9.61 3.40 1.14
CA PRO A 29 -10.48 2.57 0.31
C PRO A 29 -10.18 1.07 0.51
N ALA A 30 -11.22 0.28 0.78
CA ALA A 30 -11.09 -1.13 1.17
C ALA A 30 -10.53 -2.03 0.08
N ASN A 31 -10.59 -1.59 -1.18
CA ASN A 31 -10.07 -2.30 -2.34
C ASN A 31 -8.56 -2.06 -2.60
N HIS A 32 -7.87 -1.38 -1.67
CA HIS A 32 -6.43 -1.07 -1.77
C HIS A 32 -5.68 -1.58 -0.54
N TYR A 33 -4.42 -1.97 -0.71
CA TYR A 33 -3.54 -2.52 0.32
C TYR A 33 -2.71 -1.48 1.08
N TRP A 34 -2.56 -0.23 0.60
CA TRP A 34 -1.76 0.76 1.35
C TRP A 34 -2.41 1.19 2.67
N GLY A 35 -1.69 1.85 3.59
CA GLY A 35 -2.20 2.13 4.93
C GLY A 35 -2.39 3.61 5.23
N ALA A 36 -2.47 3.92 6.52
CA ALA A 36 -2.72 5.27 7.01
C ALA A 36 -1.68 6.29 6.55
N GLN A 37 -0.39 5.94 6.54
CA GLN A 37 0.67 6.89 6.19
C GLN A 37 0.66 7.21 4.70
N THR A 38 0.38 6.22 3.86
CA THR A 38 0.21 6.43 2.42
C THR A 38 -0.99 7.32 2.14
N GLU A 39 -2.14 7.04 2.76
CA GLU A 39 -3.37 7.83 2.58
C GLU A 39 -3.14 9.30 3.02
N ARG A 40 -2.54 9.51 4.19
CA ARG A 40 -2.18 10.87 4.63
C ARG A 40 -1.22 11.56 3.67
N SER A 41 -0.25 10.82 3.12
CA SER A 41 0.70 11.38 2.17
C SER A 41 0.03 11.81 0.87
N LEU A 42 -1.00 11.10 0.40
CA LEU A 42 -1.76 11.49 -0.78
C LEU A 42 -2.46 12.84 -0.60
N HIS A 43 -2.96 13.13 0.61
CA HIS A 43 -3.57 14.43 0.90
C HIS A 43 -2.54 15.57 1.05
N HIS A 44 -1.40 15.30 1.69
CA HIS A 44 -0.40 16.34 1.96
C HIS A 44 0.53 16.66 0.77
N PHE A 45 0.80 15.67 -0.08
CA PHE A 45 1.75 15.79 -1.20
C PHE A 45 1.05 15.59 -2.55
N ALA A 46 -0.08 16.30 -2.74
CA ALA A 46 -0.84 16.33 -4.00
C ALA A 46 -0.22 17.29 -5.04
N ILE A 47 1.07 17.12 -5.32
CA ILE A 47 1.84 17.99 -6.24
C ILE A 47 2.18 17.20 -7.50
N GLY A 48 1.78 17.73 -8.66
CA GLY A 48 2.04 17.13 -9.97
C GLY A 48 1.34 15.77 -10.18
N GLU A 49 1.65 15.15 -11.32
CA GLU A 49 1.09 13.84 -11.70
C GLU A 49 2.16 12.74 -11.73
N ASP A 50 3.44 13.10 -11.66
CA ASP A 50 4.55 12.15 -11.72
C ASP A 50 4.50 11.20 -10.52
N ARG A 51 4.30 9.90 -10.78
CA ARG A 51 4.34 8.83 -9.78
C ARG A 51 5.73 8.24 -9.67
N MET A 52 5.97 7.54 -8.56
CA MET A 52 7.21 6.78 -8.41
C MET A 52 7.40 5.77 -9.56
N PRO A 53 8.58 5.72 -10.19
CA PRO A 53 8.86 4.73 -11.23
C PRO A 53 8.69 3.29 -10.71
N ALA A 54 8.14 2.41 -11.55
CA ALA A 54 7.89 1.01 -11.18
C ALA A 54 9.20 0.29 -10.79
N GLU A 55 10.32 0.66 -11.40
CA GLU A 55 11.64 0.13 -11.10
C GLU A 55 12.08 0.46 -9.68
N LEU A 56 11.72 1.64 -9.16
CA LEU A 56 12.05 2.06 -7.81
C LEU A 56 11.19 1.28 -6.79
N ILE A 57 9.90 1.11 -7.07
CA ILE A 57 9.00 0.27 -6.25
C ILE A 57 9.51 -1.18 -6.21
N ARG A 58 9.90 -1.73 -7.36
CA ARG A 58 10.52 -3.06 -7.44
C ARG A 58 11.78 -3.16 -6.60
N ALA A 59 12.65 -2.14 -6.62
CA ALA A 59 13.85 -2.10 -5.79
C ALA A 59 13.52 -2.09 -4.28
N PHE A 60 12.51 -1.32 -3.85
CA PHE A 60 12.04 -1.36 -2.47
C PHE A 60 11.49 -2.74 -2.09
N ALA A 61 10.74 -3.41 -2.96
CA ALA A 61 10.23 -4.75 -2.69
C ALA A 61 11.37 -5.78 -2.55
N ILE A 62 12.40 -5.71 -3.40
CA ILE A 62 13.64 -6.52 -3.26
C ILE A 62 14.29 -6.24 -1.90
N LEU A 63 14.41 -4.98 -1.50
CA LEU A 63 14.95 -4.59 -0.20
C LEU A 63 14.14 -5.19 0.96
N LYS A 64 12.81 -5.15 0.91
CA LYS A 64 11.94 -5.73 1.97
C LYS A 64 12.04 -7.25 2.03
N LYS A 65 12.10 -7.92 0.88
CA LYS A 65 12.36 -9.37 0.80
C LYS A 65 13.69 -9.73 1.46
N ALA A 66 14.78 -9.04 1.09
CA ALA A 66 16.09 -9.28 1.67
C ALA A 66 16.11 -9.04 3.19
N ALA A 67 15.47 -7.96 3.65
CA ALA A 67 15.37 -7.66 5.08
C ALA A 67 14.58 -8.73 5.85
N ALA A 68 13.50 -9.28 5.28
CA ALA A 68 12.73 -10.35 5.92
C ALA A 68 13.55 -11.64 6.06
N LEU A 69 14.26 -12.04 4.99
CA LEU A 69 15.15 -13.20 4.99
C LEU A 69 16.26 -13.05 6.05
N VAL A 70 16.98 -11.93 6.05
CA VAL A 70 18.06 -11.68 7.01
C VAL A 70 17.54 -11.61 8.45
N ASN A 71 16.37 -11.00 8.67
CA ASN A 71 15.78 -10.97 10.02
C ASN A 71 15.39 -12.38 10.51
N HIS A 72 14.97 -13.27 9.62
CA HIS A 72 14.73 -14.66 9.96
C HIS A 72 16.03 -15.39 10.30
N ASP A 73 17.07 -15.25 9.47
CA ASP A 73 18.39 -15.86 9.70
C ASP A 73 19.01 -15.42 11.03
N LEU A 74 18.75 -14.18 11.45
CA LEU A 74 19.18 -13.62 12.75
C LEU A 74 18.27 -14.01 13.93
N GLY A 75 17.24 -14.84 13.71
CA GLY A 75 16.28 -15.26 14.73
C GLY A 75 15.32 -14.16 15.22
N LYS A 76 15.18 -13.07 14.46
CA LYS A 76 14.32 -11.92 14.80
C LYS A 76 12.92 -11.98 14.17
N LEU A 77 12.73 -12.86 13.19
CA LEU A 77 11.46 -13.02 12.49
C LEU A 77 11.08 -14.52 12.41
N PRO A 78 9.91 -14.92 12.94
CA PRO A 78 9.39 -16.28 12.80
C PRO A 78 9.27 -16.71 11.33
N GLN A 79 9.47 -18.00 11.06
CA GLN A 79 9.50 -18.56 9.71
C GLN A 79 8.19 -18.34 8.95
N ASP A 80 7.05 -18.59 9.60
CA ASP A 80 5.70 -18.41 9.05
C ASP A 80 5.47 -16.97 8.54
N LYS A 81 5.87 -15.98 9.35
CA LYS A 81 5.77 -14.56 8.95
C LYS A 81 6.75 -14.22 7.83
N MET A 82 7.98 -14.72 7.90
CA MET A 82 8.98 -14.50 6.86
C MET A 82 8.50 -15.01 5.51
N GLU A 83 7.96 -16.24 5.44
CA GLU A 83 7.49 -16.86 4.20
C GLU A 83 6.37 -16.04 3.54
N LEU A 84 5.41 -15.55 4.33
CA LEU A 84 4.31 -14.73 3.82
C LEU A 84 4.80 -13.34 3.35
N ILE A 85 5.71 -12.70 4.09
CA ILE A 85 6.30 -11.42 3.69
C ILE A 85 7.10 -11.58 2.39
N VAL A 86 7.90 -12.64 2.28
CA VAL A 86 8.66 -12.96 1.06
C VAL A 86 7.72 -13.17 -0.12
N ARG A 87 6.63 -13.93 0.07
CA ARG A 87 5.61 -14.16 -0.97
C ARG A 87 4.96 -12.84 -1.40
N ALA A 88 4.52 -12.01 -0.46
CA ALA A 88 3.94 -10.70 -0.74
C ALA A 88 4.91 -9.79 -1.50
N ALA A 89 6.18 -9.74 -1.07
CA ALA A 89 7.23 -8.98 -1.74
C ALA A 89 7.49 -9.50 -3.17
N ASP A 90 7.51 -10.82 -3.38
CA ASP A 90 7.68 -11.42 -4.71
C ASP A 90 6.54 -11.06 -5.66
N GLU A 91 5.30 -10.87 -5.16
CA GLU A 91 4.20 -10.37 -5.97
C GLU A 91 4.52 -8.97 -6.53
N VAL A 92 4.96 -8.05 -5.66
CA VAL A 92 5.36 -6.70 -6.06
C VAL A 92 6.57 -6.72 -7.00
N ILE A 93 7.58 -7.56 -6.73
CA ILE A 93 8.78 -7.71 -7.59
C ILE A 93 8.40 -8.20 -8.99
N SER A 94 7.37 -9.06 -9.09
CA SER A 94 6.84 -9.58 -10.35
C SER A 94 5.99 -8.56 -11.15
N GLY A 95 5.79 -7.35 -10.61
CA GLY A 95 4.98 -6.31 -11.24
C GLY A 95 3.48 -6.47 -11.00
N ARG A 96 3.06 -7.27 -9.99
CA ARG A 96 1.68 -7.24 -9.51
C ARG A 96 1.47 -6.06 -8.58
N HIS A 97 0.21 -5.67 -8.37
CA HIS A 97 -0.19 -4.61 -7.44
C HIS A 97 0.35 -3.21 -7.80
N THR A 98 0.57 -2.92 -9.08
CA THR A 98 1.12 -1.62 -9.52
C THR A 98 0.28 -0.42 -9.10
N ASP A 99 -1.03 -0.60 -8.98
CA ASP A 99 -1.96 0.46 -8.60
C ASP A 99 -1.91 0.79 -7.10
N GLU A 100 -1.19 0.00 -6.30
CA GLU A 100 -1.06 0.15 -4.85
C GLU A 100 0.02 1.14 -4.41
N PHE A 101 0.70 1.75 -5.38
CA PHE A 101 1.77 2.71 -5.15
C PHE A 101 1.42 4.09 -5.73
N PRO A 102 0.39 4.78 -5.18
CA PRO A 102 -0.18 5.99 -5.78
C PRO A 102 0.65 7.26 -5.53
N LEU A 103 1.68 7.19 -4.68
CA LEU A 103 2.43 8.38 -4.24
C LEU A 103 3.19 9.07 -5.39
N ARG A 104 3.19 10.41 -5.30
CA ARG A 104 3.90 11.29 -6.25
C ARG A 104 5.39 11.35 -5.93
N ILE A 105 6.20 11.69 -6.93
CA ILE A 105 7.65 11.96 -6.77
C ILE A 105 7.88 13.11 -5.78
N TRP A 106 6.99 14.11 -5.82
CA TRP A 106 7.09 15.36 -5.07
C TRP A 106 6.61 15.22 -3.61
N GLN A 107 7.32 14.40 -2.85
CA GLN A 107 7.10 14.12 -1.42
C GLN A 107 8.30 14.58 -0.57
N THR A 108 8.47 14.06 0.64
CA THR A 108 9.68 14.38 1.44
C THR A 108 10.95 13.88 0.75
N GLY A 109 12.04 14.65 0.87
CA GLY A 109 13.31 14.36 0.19
C GLY A 109 14.02 13.09 0.67
N SER A 110 13.63 12.50 1.80
CA SER A 110 14.18 11.23 2.30
C SER A 110 13.53 10.00 1.66
N GLY A 111 12.39 10.16 0.96
CA GLY A 111 11.62 9.04 0.42
C GLY A 111 10.87 8.22 1.48
N THR A 112 10.65 8.78 2.68
CA THR A 112 10.03 8.06 3.80
C THR A 112 8.63 7.56 3.46
N GLN A 113 7.81 8.34 2.76
CA GLN A 113 6.44 7.94 2.44
C GLN A 113 6.41 6.80 1.42
N THR A 114 7.27 6.80 0.39
CA THR A 114 7.41 5.61 -0.50
C THR A 114 7.88 4.37 0.25
N ASN A 115 8.85 4.51 1.16
CA ASN A 115 9.27 3.38 1.99
C ASN A 115 8.11 2.83 2.84
N MET A 116 7.28 3.70 3.42
CA MET A 116 6.12 3.31 4.20
C MET A 116 5.00 2.72 3.34
N ASN A 117 4.76 3.25 2.14
CA ASN A 117 3.79 2.70 1.20
C ASN A 117 4.14 1.25 0.85
N VAL A 118 5.41 0.94 0.59
CA VAL A 118 5.83 -0.45 0.33
C VAL A 118 5.67 -1.32 1.58
N ASN A 119 5.97 -0.81 2.78
CA ASN A 119 5.73 -1.55 4.02
C ASN A 119 4.25 -1.89 4.21
N GLU A 120 3.37 -0.91 4.05
CA GLU A 120 1.92 -1.04 4.27
C GLU A 120 1.31 -2.03 3.26
N VAL A 121 1.65 -1.90 1.97
CA VAL A 121 1.17 -2.81 0.92
C VAL A 121 1.61 -4.25 1.18
N ILE A 122 2.91 -4.48 1.47
CA ILE A 122 3.41 -5.82 1.77
C ILE A 122 2.76 -6.37 3.04
N SER A 123 2.55 -5.54 4.07
CA SER A 123 1.92 -5.95 5.32
C SER A 123 0.47 -6.37 5.13
N ASN A 124 -0.34 -5.55 4.47
CA ASN A 124 -1.76 -5.86 4.26
C ASN A 124 -1.94 -7.06 3.32
N ARG A 125 -1.09 -7.19 2.28
CA ARG A 125 -1.09 -8.40 1.46
C ARG A 125 -0.64 -9.64 2.24
N THR A 126 0.31 -9.51 3.17
CA THR A 126 0.73 -10.58 4.08
C THR A 126 -0.43 -11.04 4.98
N ILE A 127 -1.22 -10.09 5.50
CA ILE A 127 -2.39 -10.38 6.34
C ILE A 127 -3.45 -11.15 5.53
N GLU A 128 -3.77 -10.68 4.33
CA GLU A 128 -4.72 -11.35 3.44
C GLU A 128 -4.27 -12.78 3.10
N LEU A 129 -3.00 -12.96 2.72
CA LEU A 129 -2.41 -14.29 2.48
C LEU A 129 -2.49 -15.22 3.71
N ALA A 130 -2.41 -14.67 4.93
CA ALA A 130 -2.50 -15.43 6.16
C ALA A 130 -3.95 -15.88 6.48
N SER A 131 -4.95 -15.09 6.08
CA SER A 131 -6.37 -15.44 6.23
C SER A 131 -6.85 -16.50 5.24
N GLY A 132 -6.11 -16.75 4.15
CA GLY A 132 -6.47 -17.74 3.13
C GLY A 132 -7.58 -17.28 2.17
N GLU A 133 -7.92 -15.98 2.21
CA GLU A 133 -8.79 -15.29 1.26
C GLU A 133 -7.96 -14.42 0.31
#